data_AF-A0A5C7R5H0-F1
#
_entry.id   AF-A0A5C7R5H0-F1
#
_cell.length_a   1.000
_cell.length_b   1.000
_cell.length_c   1.000
_cell.angle_alpha   90.00
_cell.angle_beta   90.00
_cell.angle_gamma   90.00
#
_symmetry.space_group_name_H-M   'P 1'
#
loop_
_entity.id
_entity.type
_entity.pdbx_description
1 polymer ?
#
loop_
_entity_poly.entity_id
_entity_poly.type
_entity_poly.pdbx_seq_one_letter_code
_entity_poly.pdbx_strand_id
1 'polypeptide(L)'
;MTRSKRIYVLDTNVLMHDPTALFKFEEHDVYLPMQVMEELDNGKKGTSEASRNARQVSRFLNELIEAHGSADVHNGIALVRPNGLQLRGAESAGRLLFQTGDFDAGKRFGTVIPDNNILGAILALKESDPGAPVVFVSKDINLRIKASIAGIVSEDYENDRALDDFSLLYTGATALPEDFWTRHGKDLRSWTDKGRTYYEISRTDDDDWYPNQFLYLPGDEEAEMKVTKVTDSKVTLQIVDDFRHSQHAVWGILARNREQNFALNALMDPEIDFVTLLGTAGTGKTLLALAAGLAQTMDAQRYREIIMTRATVSVGEDIGFLPGTEEEKMTPWMGALTDNLEVLTHNQDGGAWGRAATNDLLASRIKIRSMNFMRGRTFLSRYLI
;
A
#
# COMPACT_ATOMS: atom_id res chain seq x y z
N MET A 1 -16.10 -27.41 -22.41
CA MET A 1 -16.09 -28.20 -21.15
C MET A 1 -16.43 -27.22 -20.04
N THR A 2 -17.62 -27.30 -19.46
CA THR A 2 -17.96 -26.53 -18.25
C THR A 2 -17.03 -26.98 -17.14
N ARG A 3 -16.05 -26.15 -16.75
CA ARG A 3 -15.17 -26.44 -15.61
C ARG A 3 -16.06 -26.67 -14.39
N SER A 4 -15.99 -27.84 -13.78
CA SER A 4 -16.69 -28.06 -12.51
C SER A 4 -16.08 -27.11 -11.47
N LYS A 5 -16.93 -26.57 -10.59
CA LYS A 5 -16.49 -25.75 -9.46
C LYS A 5 -15.51 -26.55 -8.61
N ARG A 6 -14.43 -25.92 -8.16
CA ARG A 6 -13.37 -26.53 -7.34
C ARG A 6 -13.36 -25.90 -5.96
N ILE A 7 -12.74 -26.59 -4.99
CA ILE A 7 -12.44 -26.04 -3.67
C ILE A 7 -10.92 -25.92 -3.53
N TYR A 8 -10.45 -24.70 -3.33
CA TYR A 8 -9.04 -24.39 -3.09
C TYR A 8 -8.77 -24.27 -1.60
N VAL A 9 -7.87 -25.09 -1.08
CA VAL A 9 -7.47 -25.07 0.32
C VAL A 9 -6.16 -24.29 0.43
N LEU A 10 -6.18 -23.17 1.14
CA LEU A 10 -5.02 -22.29 1.24
C LEU A 10 -4.19 -22.59 2.49
N ASP A 11 -2.87 -22.58 2.32
CA ASP A 11 -1.89 -22.59 3.41
C ASP A 11 -1.70 -21.17 4.01
N THR A 12 -1.33 -21.09 5.28
CA THR A 12 -1.01 -19.86 6.00
C THR A 12 0.10 -19.08 5.30
N ASN A 13 1.13 -19.77 4.79
CA ASN A 13 2.24 -19.11 4.09
C ASN A 13 1.80 -18.38 2.81
N VAL A 14 0.75 -18.87 2.14
CA VAL A 14 0.17 -18.18 0.98
C VAL A 14 -0.47 -16.87 1.43
N LEU A 15 -1.29 -16.92 2.48
CA LEU A 15 -2.02 -15.77 3.02
C LEU A 15 -1.11 -14.73 3.69
N MET A 16 -0.05 -15.16 4.40
CA MET A 16 0.94 -14.26 4.99
C MET A 16 1.86 -13.62 3.95
N HIS A 17 2.01 -14.22 2.77
CA HIS A 17 2.73 -13.59 1.68
C HIS A 17 1.80 -12.68 0.86
N ASP A 18 0.57 -13.11 0.60
CA ASP A 18 -0.39 -12.39 -0.21
C ASP A 18 -1.81 -12.48 0.41
N PRO A 19 -2.21 -11.46 1.19
CA PRO A 19 -3.55 -11.39 1.76
C PRO A 19 -4.68 -11.41 0.74
N THR A 20 -4.40 -11.01 -0.52
CA THR A 20 -5.40 -10.96 -1.58
C THR A 20 -5.69 -12.34 -2.19
N ALA A 21 -4.90 -13.37 -1.84
CA ALA A 21 -5.07 -14.74 -2.34
C ALA A 21 -6.50 -15.27 -2.13
N LEU A 22 -7.19 -14.87 -1.04
CA LEU A 22 -8.59 -15.23 -0.79
C LEU A 22 -9.54 -14.90 -1.95
N PHE A 23 -9.23 -13.88 -2.75
CA PHE A 23 -10.10 -13.35 -3.79
C PHE A 23 -9.65 -13.68 -5.22
N LYS A 24 -8.60 -14.50 -5.37
CA LYS A 24 -7.94 -14.79 -6.66
C LYS A 24 -8.43 -16.07 -7.34
N PHE A 25 -9.39 -16.78 -6.75
CA PHE A 25 -9.89 -18.06 -7.25
C PHE A 25 -11.20 -17.94 -8.06
N GLU A 26 -11.53 -16.75 -8.56
CA GLU A 26 -12.66 -16.50 -9.47
C GLU A 26 -14.01 -17.07 -8.95
N GLU A 27 -14.61 -18.03 -9.68
CA GLU A 27 -15.86 -18.70 -9.31
C GLU A 27 -15.70 -19.86 -8.32
N HIS A 28 -14.47 -20.21 -7.93
CA HIS A 28 -14.18 -21.36 -7.09
C HIS A 28 -14.26 -21.04 -5.59
N ASP A 29 -14.57 -22.05 -4.79
CA ASP A 29 -14.66 -21.90 -3.34
C ASP A 29 -13.28 -21.97 -2.71
N VAL A 30 -13.07 -21.22 -1.64
CA VAL A 30 -11.84 -21.21 -0.84
C VAL A 30 -12.15 -21.82 0.51
N TYR A 31 -11.31 -22.75 0.98
CA TYR A 31 -11.47 -23.40 2.28
C TYR A 31 -10.28 -23.09 3.19
N LEU A 32 -10.56 -22.66 4.41
CA LEU A 32 -9.57 -22.37 5.44
C LEU A 32 -9.66 -23.39 6.59
N PRO A 33 -8.63 -24.25 6.75
CA PRO A 33 -8.48 -25.11 7.92
C PRO A 33 -8.36 -24.31 9.22
N MET A 34 -8.78 -24.90 10.35
CA MET A 34 -8.65 -24.25 11.66
C MET A 34 -7.19 -23.94 12.01
N GLN A 35 -6.25 -24.82 11.65
CA GLN A 35 -4.83 -24.58 11.87
C GLN A 35 -4.34 -23.30 11.17
N VAL A 36 -4.85 -22.99 9.97
CA VAL A 36 -4.48 -21.76 9.26
C VAL A 36 -4.96 -20.52 10.00
N MET A 37 -6.15 -20.58 10.60
CA MET A 37 -6.68 -19.50 11.42
C MET A 37 -5.84 -19.27 12.68
N GLU A 38 -5.42 -20.35 13.35
CA GLU A 38 -4.55 -20.27 14.53
C GLU A 38 -3.15 -19.71 14.19
N GLU A 39 -2.58 -20.13 13.06
CA GLU A 39 -1.28 -19.63 12.61
C GLU A 39 -1.34 -18.15 12.19
N LEU A 40 -2.42 -17.73 11.53
CA LEU A 40 -2.66 -16.32 11.23
C LEU A 40 -2.75 -15.47 12.51
N ASP A 41 -3.46 -15.94 13.53
CA ASP A 41 -3.60 -15.21 14.79
C ASP A 41 -2.26 -15.06 15.52
N ASN A 42 -1.48 -16.14 15.58
CA ASN A 42 -0.12 -16.11 16.12
C ASN A 42 0.81 -15.20 15.29
N GLY A 43 0.64 -15.19 13.96
CA GLY A 43 1.41 -14.40 13.02
C GLY A 43 1.22 -12.88 13.15
N LYS A 44 0.11 -12.41 13.74
CA LYS A 44 -0.17 -10.97 13.95
C LYS A 44 0.87 -10.25 14.80
N LYS A 45 1.62 -10.99 15.62
CA LYS A 45 2.61 -10.45 16.56
C LYS A 45 3.88 -10.04 15.80
N GLY A 46 4.28 -8.78 15.99
CA GLY A 46 5.51 -8.22 15.41
C GLY A 46 5.27 -7.17 14.33
N THR A 47 6.38 -6.67 13.78
CA THR A 47 6.44 -5.60 12.79
C THR A 47 6.90 -6.07 11.41
N SER A 48 7.00 -7.39 11.21
CA SER A 48 7.41 -7.97 9.94
C SER A 48 6.32 -7.81 8.87
N GLU A 49 6.70 -7.88 7.60
CA GLU A 49 5.73 -7.86 6.49
C GLU A 49 4.73 -9.01 6.60
N ALA A 50 5.18 -10.21 6.99
CA ALA A 50 4.31 -11.35 7.23
C ALA A 50 3.29 -11.06 8.35
N SER A 51 3.72 -10.38 9.43
CA SER A 51 2.83 -9.98 10.53
C SER A 51 1.80 -8.94 10.08
N ARG A 52 2.21 -7.97 9.27
CA ARG A 52 1.32 -6.97 8.65
C ARG A 52 0.28 -7.64 7.75
N ASN A 53 0.72 -8.60 6.93
CA ASN A 53 -0.14 -9.36 6.04
C ASN A 53 -1.13 -10.24 6.82
N ALA A 54 -0.71 -10.90 7.91
CA ALA A 54 -1.60 -11.64 8.80
C ALA A 54 -2.69 -10.74 9.43
N ARG A 55 -2.33 -9.52 9.84
CA ARG A 55 -3.30 -8.50 10.29
C ARG A 55 -4.27 -8.13 9.15
N GLN A 56 -3.76 -7.93 7.93
CA GLN A 56 -4.60 -7.59 6.78
C GLN A 56 -5.58 -8.71 6.40
N VAL A 57 -5.14 -9.97 6.40
CA VAL A 57 -6.03 -11.14 6.19
C VAL A 57 -7.15 -11.13 7.23
N SER A 58 -6.82 -10.88 8.49
CA SER A 58 -7.82 -10.85 9.57
C SER A 58 -8.85 -9.74 9.41
N ARG A 59 -8.43 -8.56 8.93
CA ARG A 59 -9.34 -7.46 8.58
C ARG A 59 -10.29 -7.88 7.45
N PHE A 60 -9.76 -8.47 6.37
CA PHE A 60 -10.59 -8.98 5.27
C PHE A 60 -11.60 -10.04 5.72
N LEU A 61 -11.19 -10.97 6.58
CA LEU A 61 -12.10 -11.96 7.16
C LEU A 61 -13.20 -11.30 8.00
N ASN A 62 -12.86 -10.29 8.80
CA ASN A 62 -13.83 -9.55 9.60
C ASN A 62 -14.85 -8.80 8.73
N GLU A 63 -14.38 -8.09 7.70
CA GLU A 63 -15.26 -7.38 6.74
C GLU A 63 -16.21 -8.35 6.01
N LEU A 64 -15.73 -9.54 5.61
CA LEU A 64 -16.55 -10.58 4.99
C LEU A 64 -17.65 -11.10 5.94
N ILE A 65 -17.31 -11.31 7.21
CA ILE A 65 -18.27 -11.77 8.24
C ILE A 65 -19.31 -10.69 8.53
N GLU A 66 -18.89 -9.44 8.66
CA GLU A 66 -19.78 -8.30 8.89
C GLU A 66 -20.75 -8.08 7.71
N ALA A 67 -20.26 -8.18 6.47
CA ALA A 67 -21.07 -8.04 5.27
C ALA A 67 -22.11 -9.16 5.09
N HIS A 68 -21.81 -10.39 5.56
CA HIS A 68 -22.70 -11.54 5.43
C HIS A 68 -23.77 -11.61 6.53
N GLY A 69 -23.49 -11.01 7.70
CA GLY A 69 -24.29 -11.18 8.90
C GLY A 69 -23.94 -12.48 9.64
N SER A 70 -23.91 -12.42 10.97
CA SER A 70 -23.37 -13.47 11.86
C SER A 70 -24.19 -14.77 11.92
N ALA A 71 -25.13 -15.00 11.00
CA ALA A 71 -26.15 -16.04 11.14
C ALA A 71 -25.77 -17.40 10.54
N ASP A 72 -24.78 -17.53 9.62
CA ASP A 72 -24.51 -18.84 9.03
C ASP A 72 -23.11 -19.04 8.42
N VAL A 73 -22.05 -18.79 9.20
CA VAL A 73 -20.65 -19.08 8.79
C VAL A 73 -20.47 -20.56 8.39
N HIS A 74 -21.31 -21.45 8.91
CA HIS A 74 -21.29 -22.88 8.60
C HIS A 74 -21.54 -23.21 7.12
N ASN A 75 -22.36 -22.41 6.43
CA ASN A 75 -22.72 -22.65 5.02
C ASN A 75 -21.81 -21.91 4.02
N GLY A 76 -20.77 -21.24 4.54
CA GLY A 76 -19.80 -20.47 3.79
C GLY A 76 -20.23 -19.04 3.52
N ILE A 77 -19.24 -18.15 3.50
CA ILE A 77 -19.42 -16.71 3.30
C ILE A 77 -19.15 -16.37 1.83
N ALA A 78 -19.97 -15.55 1.19
CA ALA A 78 -19.68 -15.11 -0.18
C ALA A 78 -18.36 -14.30 -0.22
N LEU A 79 -17.46 -14.63 -1.14
CA LEU A 79 -16.19 -13.89 -1.32
C LEU A 79 -16.43 -12.57 -2.05
N VAL A 80 -16.97 -11.59 -1.33
CA VAL A 80 -17.13 -10.23 -1.83
C VAL A 80 -15.83 -9.46 -1.59
N ARG A 81 -15.38 -8.69 -2.59
CA ARG A 81 -14.15 -7.90 -2.44
C ARG A 81 -14.35 -6.79 -1.39
N PRO A 82 -13.43 -6.65 -0.41
CA PRO A 82 -13.38 -5.54 0.54
C PRO A 82 -13.47 -4.16 -0.13
N ASN A 83 -14.09 -3.19 0.56
CA ASN A 83 -14.16 -1.82 0.07
C ASN A 83 -12.75 -1.23 -0.06
N GLY A 84 -12.40 -0.78 -1.27
CA GLY A 84 -11.07 -0.21 -1.58
C GLY A 84 -10.04 -1.21 -2.13
N LEU A 85 -10.33 -2.52 -2.14
CA LEU A 85 -9.46 -3.51 -2.78
C LEU A 85 -9.72 -3.59 -4.29
N GLN A 86 -8.87 -2.95 -5.09
CA GLN A 86 -8.96 -2.99 -6.56
C GLN A 86 -8.10 -4.12 -7.14
N LEU A 87 -8.71 -5.28 -7.37
CA LEU A 87 -8.08 -6.39 -8.11
C LEU A 87 -8.55 -6.41 -9.57
N ARG A 88 -7.65 -6.75 -10.49
CA ARG A 88 -8.01 -6.97 -11.90
C ARG A 88 -8.69 -8.33 -12.05
N GLY A 89 -9.87 -8.37 -12.69
CA GLY A 89 -10.62 -9.61 -12.96
C GLY A 89 -12.07 -9.55 -12.51
N ALA A 90 -12.87 -10.54 -12.88
CA ALA A 90 -14.29 -10.66 -12.50
C ALA A 90 -14.46 -10.61 -10.97
N GLU A 91 -15.57 -10.05 -10.48
CA GLU A 91 -15.94 -10.15 -9.06
C GLU A 91 -15.94 -11.63 -8.66
N SER A 92 -15.25 -11.96 -7.57
CA SER A 92 -15.15 -13.35 -7.12
C SER A 92 -16.55 -13.85 -6.81
N ALA A 93 -16.94 -14.96 -7.42
CA ALA A 93 -18.27 -15.58 -7.28
C ALA A 93 -18.23 -16.82 -6.38
N GLY A 94 -17.09 -17.10 -5.77
CA GLY A 94 -16.87 -18.20 -4.83
C GLY A 94 -17.37 -17.92 -3.41
N ARG A 95 -17.27 -18.95 -2.56
CA ARG A 95 -17.52 -18.87 -1.13
C ARG A 95 -16.27 -19.21 -0.34
N LEU A 96 -16.10 -18.54 0.79
CA LEU A 96 -15.15 -18.86 1.84
C LEU A 96 -15.79 -19.86 2.80
N LEU A 97 -15.21 -21.05 2.88
CA LEU A 97 -15.60 -22.15 3.73
C LEU A 97 -14.60 -22.27 4.88
N PHE A 98 -15.11 -22.51 6.09
CA PHE A 98 -14.26 -22.79 7.25
C PHE A 98 -14.40 -24.25 7.67
N GLN A 99 -13.34 -24.77 8.28
CA GLN A 99 -13.44 -26.04 8.98
C GLN A 99 -14.38 -25.90 10.19
N THR A 100 -15.50 -26.63 10.19
CA THR A 100 -16.54 -26.56 11.23
C THR A 100 -16.69 -27.84 12.04
N GLY A 101 -16.06 -28.93 11.61
CA GLY A 101 -16.08 -30.23 12.29
C GLY A 101 -14.72 -30.60 12.86
N ASP A 102 -14.75 -31.29 14.00
CA ASP A 102 -13.56 -31.90 14.60
C ASP A 102 -13.10 -33.10 13.75
N PHE A 103 -11.82 -33.10 13.40
CA PHE A 103 -11.17 -34.21 12.72
C PHE A 103 -10.41 -35.08 13.73
N ASP A 104 -10.92 -36.29 13.99
CA ASP A 104 -10.23 -37.30 14.81
C ASP A 104 -9.25 -38.08 13.92
N ALA A 105 -8.03 -37.53 13.77
CA ALA A 105 -6.97 -38.05 12.90
C ALA A 105 -6.63 -39.53 13.16
N GLY A 106 -6.90 -40.04 14.38
CA GLY A 106 -6.49 -41.37 14.82
C GLY A 106 -7.35 -42.54 14.37
N LYS A 107 -8.54 -42.35 13.77
CA LYS A 107 -9.50 -43.46 13.57
C LYS A 107 -9.76 -43.95 12.15
N ARG A 108 -9.34 -43.23 11.08
CA ARG A 108 -9.83 -43.56 9.72
C ARG A 108 -8.80 -43.68 8.61
N PHE A 109 -7.61 -43.09 8.73
CA PHE A 109 -6.58 -43.18 7.70
C PHE A 109 -5.57 -44.29 8.03
N GLY A 110 -5.87 -45.52 7.62
CA GLY A 110 -4.97 -46.69 7.73
C GLY A 110 -3.67 -46.60 6.91
N THR A 111 -3.43 -45.46 6.27
CA THR A 111 -2.27 -45.16 5.42
C THR A 111 -1.80 -43.75 5.74
N VAL A 112 -0.74 -43.64 6.54
CA VAL A 112 0.03 -42.44 6.86
C VAL A 112 -0.84 -41.21 7.21
N ILE A 113 -1.14 -41.05 8.50
CA ILE A 113 -1.70 -39.79 9.00
C ILE A 113 -0.67 -38.69 8.69
N PRO A 114 -1.05 -37.62 7.98
CA PRO A 114 -0.15 -36.48 7.83
C PRO A 114 0.08 -35.85 9.20
N ASP A 115 1.34 -35.65 9.61
CA ASP A 115 1.71 -34.91 10.85
C ASP A 115 1.26 -33.43 10.85
N ASN A 116 0.55 -32.99 9.80
CA ASN A 116 0.11 -31.62 9.60
C ASN A 116 -1.42 -31.57 9.58
N ASN A 117 -2.03 -30.81 10.50
CA ASN A 117 -3.49 -30.75 10.63
C ASN A 117 -4.16 -30.08 9.42
N ILE A 118 -3.44 -29.23 8.65
CA ILE A 118 -3.90 -28.69 7.36
C ILE A 118 -4.21 -29.85 6.39
N LEU A 119 -3.29 -30.81 6.25
CA LEU A 119 -3.48 -31.97 5.37
C LEU A 119 -4.58 -32.90 5.89
N GLY A 120 -4.69 -33.06 7.21
CA GLY A 120 -5.80 -33.78 7.85
C GLY A 120 -7.16 -33.17 7.53
N ALA A 121 -7.28 -31.84 7.62
CA ALA A 121 -8.51 -31.12 7.28
C ALA A 121 -8.89 -31.28 5.80
N ILE A 122 -7.92 -31.31 4.89
CA ILE A 122 -8.15 -31.54 3.46
C ILE A 122 -8.73 -32.94 3.20
N LEU A 123 -8.19 -33.96 3.89
CA LEU A 123 -8.69 -35.33 3.77
C LEU A 123 -10.13 -35.44 4.29
N ALA A 124 -10.43 -34.80 5.44
CA ALA A 124 -11.78 -34.74 5.99
C ALA A 124 -12.77 -34.08 5.02
N LEU A 125 -12.36 -32.98 4.38
CA LEU A 125 -13.16 -32.28 3.38
C LEU A 125 -13.50 -33.19 2.20
N LYS A 126 -12.50 -33.92 1.65
CA LYS A 126 -12.70 -34.87 0.54
C LYS A 126 -13.62 -36.04 0.90
N GLU A 127 -13.65 -36.47 2.17
CA GLU A 127 -14.62 -37.48 2.63
C GLU A 127 -16.03 -36.92 2.72
N SER A 128 -16.17 -35.68 3.22
CA SER A 128 -17.48 -35.03 3.39
C SER A 128 -18.12 -34.62 2.07
N ASP A 129 -17.33 -34.27 1.06
CA ASP A 129 -17.77 -33.95 -0.29
C ASP A 129 -16.92 -34.67 -1.35
N PRO A 130 -17.23 -35.95 -1.65
CA PRO A 130 -16.48 -36.73 -2.64
C PRO A 130 -16.64 -36.22 -4.08
N GLY A 131 -17.64 -35.35 -4.34
CA GLY A 131 -17.97 -34.85 -5.67
C GLY A 131 -17.22 -33.58 -6.05
N ALA A 132 -16.70 -32.83 -5.07
CA ALA A 132 -15.97 -31.59 -5.29
C ALA A 132 -14.45 -31.83 -5.50
N PRO A 133 -13.85 -31.38 -6.61
CA PRO A 133 -12.40 -31.40 -6.76
C PRO A 133 -11.74 -30.46 -5.76
N VAL A 134 -10.97 -31.03 -4.83
CA VAL A 134 -10.20 -30.28 -3.82
C VAL A 134 -8.74 -30.14 -4.26
N VAL A 135 -8.22 -28.92 -4.25
CA VAL A 135 -6.84 -28.58 -4.61
C VAL A 135 -6.18 -27.82 -3.46
N PHE A 136 -5.05 -28.33 -2.97
CA PHE A 136 -4.25 -27.67 -1.94
C PHE A 136 -3.27 -26.67 -2.57
N VAL A 137 -3.22 -25.45 -2.05
CA VAL A 137 -2.36 -24.37 -2.57
C VAL A 137 -1.39 -23.95 -1.47
N SER A 138 -0.10 -24.13 -1.74
CA SER A 138 0.98 -23.78 -0.81
C SER A 138 2.21 -23.31 -1.56
N LYS A 139 3.00 -22.41 -0.94
CA LYS A 139 4.34 -22.02 -1.39
C LYS A 139 5.45 -22.96 -0.90
N ASP A 140 5.18 -23.80 0.10
CA ASP A 140 6.18 -24.70 0.69
C ASP A 140 6.23 -26.02 -0.08
N ILE A 141 7.35 -26.26 -0.76
CA ILE A 141 7.60 -27.50 -1.50
C ILE A 141 7.51 -28.75 -0.61
N ASN A 142 7.91 -28.66 0.66
CA ASN A 142 7.86 -29.80 1.58
C ASN A 142 6.41 -30.15 1.92
N LEU A 143 5.54 -29.14 2.09
CA LEU A 143 4.11 -29.36 2.32
C LEU A 143 3.44 -29.96 1.07
N ARG A 144 3.80 -29.50 -0.13
CA ARG A 144 3.30 -30.08 -1.39
C ARG A 144 3.76 -31.53 -1.59
N ILE A 145 5.01 -31.87 -1.23
CA ILE A 145 5.49 -33.26 -1.25
C ILE A 145 4.67 -34.13 -0.28
N LYS A 146 4.43 -33.66 0.94
CA LYS A 146 3.58 -34.38 1.93
C LYS A 146 2.15 -34.56 1.42
N ALA A 147 1.56 -33.53 0.80
CA ALA A 147 0.24 -33.60 0.18
C ALA A 147 0.18 -34.67 -0.91
N SER A 148 1.18 -34.70 -1.80
CA SER A 148 1.29 -35.70 -2.87
C SER A 148 1.39 -37.13 -2.33
N ILE A 149 2.19 -37.35 -1.26
CA ILE A 149 2.27 -38.65 -0.57
C ILE A 149 0.91 -39.06 0.02
N ALA A 150 0.12 -38.11 0.51
CA ALA A 150 -1.22 -38.33 1.04
C ALA A 150 -2.33 -38.41 -0.05
N GLY A 151 -1.99 -38.38 -1.34
CA GLY A 151 -2.97 -38.42 -2.43
C GLY A 151 -3.81 -37.14 -2.58
N ILE A 152 -3.30 -36.01 -2.07
CA ILE A 152 -3.91 -34.69 -2.20
C ILE A 152 -3.29 -34.01 -3.42
N VAL A 153 -4.14 -33.50 -4.32
CA VAL A 153 -3.69 -32.67 -5.45
C VAL A 153 -3.24 -31.34 -4.89
N SER A 154 -2.01 -30.94 -5.18
CA SER A 154 -1.45 -29.66 -4.73
C SER A 154 -0.86 -28.85 -5.87
N GLU A 155 -1.06 -27.52 -5.83
CA GLU A 155 -0.53 -26.55 -6.79
C GLU A 155 0.41 -25.56 -6.07
N ASP A 156 1.42 -25.05 -6.78
CA ASP A 156 2.23 -23.93 -6.31
C ASP A 156 1.43 -22.64 -6.40
N TYR A 157 1.56 -21.76 -5.41
CA TYR A 157 0.99 -20.43 -5.51
C TYR A 157 1.94 -19.51 -6.29
N GLU A 158 1.81 -19.54 -7.60
CA GLU A 158 2.47 -18.60 -8.51
C GLU A 158 1.60 -17.35 -8.66
N ASN A 159 1.93 -16.28 -7.95
CA ASN A 159 1.32 -14.96 -8.18
C ASN A 159 1.96 -14.37 -9.44
N ASP A 160 1.44 -14.76 -10.60
CA ASP A 160 1.94 -14.35 -11.90
C ASP A 160 1.50 -12.89 -12.19
N ARG A 161 2.08 -11.95 -11.43
CA ARG A 161 2.30 -10.52 -11.70
C ARG A 161 2.64 -9.79 -10.40
N ALA A 162 3.83 -9.19 -10.37
CA ALA A 162 4.23 -8.13 -9.44
C ALA A 162 3.36 -6.84 -9.50
N LEU A 163 2.14 -6.92 -10.05
CA LEU A 163 1.21 -5.80 -10.27
C LEU A 163 0.05 -5.80 -9.28
N ASP A 164 -0.26 -6.91 -8.59
CA ASP A 164 -1.36 -6.95 -7.61
C ASP A 164 -0.91 -6.51 -6.21
N ASP A 165 0.39 -6.57 -5.91
CA ASP A 165 0.97 -6.16 -4.62
C ASP A 165 0.84 -4.66 -4.35
N PHE A 166 0.64 -3.82 -5.38
CA PHE A 166 0.43 -2.38 -5.18
C PHE A 166 -0.80 -2.08 -4.30
N SER A 167 -1.81 -2.95 -4.31
CA SER A 167 -3.00 -2.82 -3.46
C SER A 167 -2.72 -3.12 -1.98
N LEU A 168 -1.63 -3.85 -1.69
CA LEU A 168 -1.15 -4.18 -0.34
C LEU A 168 -0.07 -3.22 0.16
N LEU A 169 0.44 -2.35 -0.71
CA LEU A 169 1.40 -1.34 -0.29
C LEU A 169 0.73 -0.39 0.70
N TYR A 170 1.53 0.04 1.66
CA TYR A 170 1.10 1.06 2.60
C TYR A 170 0.71 2.33 1.82
N THR A 171 -0.57 2.70 1.92
CA THR A 171 -1.16 3.82 1.20
C THR A 171 -0.74 5.17 1.76
N GLY A 172 -0.18 5.20 2.97
CA GLY A 172 0.13 6.43 3.69
C GLY A 172 -1.10 7.12 4.30
N ALA A 173 -2.30 6.61 4.07
CA ALA A 173 -3.55 7.22 4.52
C ALA A 173 -4.59 6.19 4.98
N THR A 174 -5.34 6.50 6.04
CA THR A 174 -6.38 5.61 6.59
C THR A 174 -7.67 6.38 6.85
N ALA A 175 -8.79 5.78 6.43
CA ALA A 175 -10.12 6.28 6.78
C ALA A 175 -10.39 6.00 8.26
N LEU A 176 -10.86 7.01 8.98
CA LEU A 176 -11.36 6.87 10.35
C LEU A 176 -12.85 6.54 10.34
N PRO A 177 -13.35 5.81 11.33
CA PRO A 177 -14.78 5.54 11.45
C PRO A 177 -15.56 6.82 11.78
N GLU A 178 -16.83 6.90 11.36
CA GLU A 178 -17.69 8.09 11.56
C GLU A 178 -17.87 8.44 13.05
N ASP A 179 -17.80 7.46 13.95
CA ASP A 179 -17.93 7.64 15.39
C ASP A 179 -16.61 8.05 16.09
N PHE A 180 -15.54 8.30 15.34
CA PHE A 180 -14.19 8.58 15.86
C PHE A 180 -14.18 9.65 16.97
N TRP A 181 -14.78 10.81 16.74
CA TRP A 181 -14.81 11.87 17.76
C TRP A 181 -15.61 11.48 19.00
N THR A 182 -16.67 10.70 18.84
CA THR A 182 -17.46 10.20 19.96
C THR A 182 -16.67 9.17 20.77
N ARG A 183 -15.92 8.28 20.09
CA ARG A 183 -15.08 7.25 20.70
C ARG A 183 -13.93 7.85 21.52
N HIS A 184 -13.27 8.88 20.99
CA HIS A 184 -12.10 9.49 21.64
C HIS A 184 -12.42 10.79 22.42
N GLY A 185 -13.65 11.28 22.38
CA GLY A 185 -14.01 12.62 22.89
C GLY A 185 -13.85 12.83 24.39
N LYS A 186 -13.82 11.77 25.21
CA LYS A 186 -13.67 11.89 26.67
C LYS A 186 -12.26 12.31 27.10
N ASP A 187 -11.23 11.84 26.41
CA ASP A 187 -9.82 12.12 26.70
C ASP A 187 -9.17 13.07 25.68
N LEU A 188 -9.98 13.63 24.77
CA LEU A 188 -9.51 14.50 23.71
C LEU A 188 -8.96 15.81 24.28
N ARG A 189 -7.69 16.08 24.03
CA ARG A 189 -7.09 17.39 24.27
C ARG A 189 -6.82 18.08 22.94
N SER A 190 -7.31 19.30 22.76
CA SER A 190 -7.01 20.13 21.59
C SER A 190 -6.19 21.37 21.97
N TRP A 191 -5.30 21.79 21.07
CA TRP A 191 -4.59 23.06 21.18
C TRP A 191 -4.20 23.58 19.80
N THR A 192 -3.81 24.85 19.75
CA THR A 192 -3.24 25.47 18.56
C THR A 192 -1.80 25.85 18.85
N ASP A 193 -0.88 25.47 17.95
CA ASP A 193 0.52 25.91 17.98
C ASP A 193 0.92 26.40 16.58
N LYS A 194 1.54 27.58 16.51
CA LYS A 194 1.97 28.23 15.26
C LYS A 194 0.90 28.26 14.15
N GLY A 195 -0.37 28.45 14.52
CA GLY A 195 -1.50 28.49 13.60
C GLY A 195 -2.02 27.12 13.14
N ARG A 196 -1.46 26.02 13.64
CA ARG A 196 -1.88 24.65 13.36
C ARG A 196 -2.64 24.07 14.54
N THR A 197 -3.72 23.36 14.24
CA THR A 197 -4.55 22.70 15.26
C THR A 197 -4.06 21.27 15.48
N TYR A 198 -3.91 20.91 16.75
CA TYR A 198 -3.47 19.60 17.21
C TYR A 198 -4.53 18.98 18.11
N TYR A 199 -4.59 17.65 18.06
CA TYR A 199 -5.41 16.81 18.92
C TYR A 199 -4.54 15.72 19.55
N GLU A 200 -4.70 15.47 20.84
CA GLU A 200 -4.10 14.34 21.54
C GLU A 200 -5.21 13.44 22.05
N ILE A 201 -5.10 12.15 21.74
CA ILE A 201 -6.08 11.12 22.09
C ILE A 201 -5.38 9.92 22.73
N SER A 202 -6.13 9.20 23.56
CA SER A 202 -5.74 7.90 24.09
C SER A 202 -5.66 6.88 22.96
N ARG A 203 -4.56 6.12 22.91
CA ARG A 203 -4.35 5.06 21.94
C ARG A 203 -5.03 3.78 22.42
N THR A 204 -5.69 3.07 21.52
CA THR A 204 -6.27 1.75 21.75
C THR A 204 -5.47 0.67 21.00
N ASP A 205 -5.63 -0.60 21.38
CA ASP A 205 -4.89 -1.73 20.76
C ASP A 205 -5.21 -1.89 19.26
N ASP A 206 -6.36 -1.37 18.80
CA ASP A 206 -6.78 -1.38 17.40
C ASP A 206 -6.10 -0.27 16.57
N ASP A 207 -5.46 0.71 17.21
CA ASP A 207 -4.82 1.86 16.55
C ASP A 207 -3.38 1.51 16.09
N ASP A 208 -3.30 0.87 14.92
CA ASP A 208 -2.04 0.58 14.20
C ASP A 208 -1.61 1.79 13.36
N TRP A 209 -1.37 2.93 14.03
CA TRP A 209 -0.94 4.18 13.38
C TRP A 209 0.56 4.46 13.51
N TYR A 210 1.11 5.12 12.50
CA TYR A 210 2.53 5.42 12.37
C TYR A 210 2.77 6.93 12.27
N PRO A 211 3.92 7.45 12.73
CA PRO A 211 4.32 8.83 12.46
C PRO A 211 4.28 9.14 10.95
N ASN A 212 3.83 10.33 10.60
CA ASN A 212 3.63 10.82 9.23
C ASN A 212 2.53 10.10 8.42
N GLN A 213 1.74 9.23 9.04
CA GLN A 213 0.51 8.70 8.45
C GLN A 213 -0.57 9.77 8.37
N PHE A 214 -1.30 9.80 7.27
CA PHE A 214 -2.49 10.63 7.12
C PHE A 214 -3.75 9.89 7.56
N LEU A 215 -4.67 10.60 8.17
CA LEU A 215 -5.97 10.10 8.60
C LEU A 215 -7.05 11.02 8.03
N TYR A 216 -8.20 10.46 7.69
CA TYR A 216 -9.34 11.28 7.24
C TYR A 216 -10.67 10.72 7.72
N LEU A 217 -11.61 11.61 7.98
CA LEU A 217 -13.01 11.23 8.22
C LEU A 217 -13.78 11.23 6.89
N PRO A 218 -14.47 10.13 6.55
CA PRO A 218 -15.42 10.10 5.46
C PRO A 218 -16.74 10.78 5.86
N GLY A 219 -17.49 11.31 4.89
CA GLY A 219 -18.82 11.90 5.12
C GLY A 219 -18.81 13.42 5.28
N ASP A 220 -19.82 13.96 5.97
CA ASP A 220 -20.06 15.42 6.07
C ASP A 220 -19.04 16.15 6.97
N GLU A 221 -18.41 15.44 7.92
CA GLU A 221 -17.33 15.97 8.74
C GLU A 221 -15.96 15.70 8.08
N GLU A 222 -15.68 16.39 6.98
CA GLU A 222 -14.41 16.28 6.25
C GLU A 222 -13.25 16.85 7.09
N ALA A 223 -12.64 16.02 7.93
CA ALA A 223 -11.39 16.33 8.62
C ALA A 223 -10.24 15.51 8.05
N GLU A 224 -9.15 16.19 7.72
CA GLU A 224 -7.91 15.60 7.24
C GLU A 224 -6.78 15.88 8.24
N MET A 225 -6.09 14.84 8.68
CA MET A 225 -5.12 14.90 9.76
C MET A 225 -3.84 14.15 9.41
N LYS A 226 -2.75 14.51 10.07
CA LYS A 226 -1.46 13.80 10.04
C LYS A 226 -1.09 13.38 11.46
N VAL A 227 -0.66 12.14 11.62
CA VAL A 227 -0.09 11.63 12.86
C VAL A 227 1.31 12.23 13.04
N THR A 228 1.49 13.07 14.06
CA THR A 228 2.79 13.71 14.33
C THR A 228 3.61 12.96 15.36
N LYS A 229 2.93 12.29 16.31
CA LYS A 229 3.60 11.53 17.36
C LYS A 229 2.77 10.34 17.79
N VAL A 230 3.43 9.20 17.98
CA VAL A 230 2.84 7.97 18.52
C VAL A 230 3.64 7.55 19.75
N THR A 231 2.94 7.22 20.82
CA THR A 231 3.49 6.63 22.05
C THR A 231 2.70 5.37 22.42
N ASP A 232 3.09 4.68 23.48
CA ASP A 232 2.40 3.46 23.91
C ASP A 232 0.95 3.73 24.35
N SER A 233 0.65 4.92 24.89
CA SER A 233 -0.68 5.25 25.43
C SER A 233 -1.40 6.39 24.72
N LYS A 234 -0.71 7.18 23.90
CA LYS A 234 -1.25 8.38 23.28
C LYS A 234 -0.79 8.58 21.85
N VAL A 235 -1.63 9.23 21.07
CA VAL A 235 -1.35 9.67 19.71
C VAL A 235 -1.64 11.17 19.60
N THR A 236 -0.75 11.88 18.92
CA THR A 236 -0.94 13.29 18.54
C THR A 236 -1.22 13.39 17.05
N LEU A 237 -2.34 14.03 16.73
CA LEU A 237 -2.81 14.34 15.38
C LEU A 237 -2.68 15.84 15.14
N GLN A 238 -2.40 16.21 13.91
CA GLN A 238 -2.36 17.60 13.45
C GLN A 238 -3.28 17.74 12.25
N ILE A 239 -4.13 18.77 12.22
CA ILE A 239 -4.89 19.12 11.01
C ILE A 239 -3.90 19.50 9.91
N VAL A 240 -4.10 18.94 8.71
CA VAL A 240 -3.24 19.21 7.56
C VAL A 240 -3.56 20.57 6.94
N ASP A 241 -2.59 21.15 6.25
CA ASP A 241 -2.80 22.36 5.47
C ASP A 241 -3.66 22.01 4.24
N ASP A 242 -4.60 22.89 3.86
CA ASP A 242 -5.45 22.66 2.68
C ASP A 242 -4.85 23.31 1.42
N PHE A 243 -4.09 22.52 0.66
CA PHE A 243 -3.47 22.92 -0.60
C PHE A 243 -4.45 22.92 -1.80
N ARG A 244 -5.74 22.63 -1.58
CA ARG A 244 -6.78 22.81 -2.61
C ARG A 244 -7.17 24.29 -2.75
N HIS A 245 -6.96 25.08 -1.70
CA HIS A 245 -7.32 26.50 -1.68
C HIS A 245 -6.24 27.37 -2.36
N SER A 246 -6.67 28.34 -3.17
CA SER A 246 -5.79 29.21 -3.98
C SER A 246 -4.69 29.93 -3.17
N GLN A 247 -5.00 30.32 -1.94
CA GLN A 247 -4.05 31.01 -1.04
C GLN A 247 -2.89 30.13 -0.57
N HIS A 248 -3.03 28.81 -0.68
CA HIS A 248 -2.00 27.86 -0.27
C HIS A 248 -1.29 27.22 -1.48
N ALA A 249 -1.48 27.73 -2.70
CA ALA A 249 -0.83 27.17 -3.88
C ALA A 249 0.69 27.02 -3.69
N VAL A 250 1.22 25.82 -3.94
CA VAL A 250 2.65 25.53 -3.86
C VAL A 250 3.25 25.80 -5.24
N TRP A 251 3.99 26.89 -5.37
CA TRP A 251 4.56 27.31 -6.65
C TRP A 251 3.54 27.35 -7.80
N GLY A 252 2.33 27.86 -7.51
CA GLY A 252 1.22 27.95 -8.47
C GLY A 252 0.45 26.65 -8.70
N ILE A 253 0.77 25.56 -7.98
CA ILE A 253 0.07 24.27 -8.06
C ILE A 253 -0.88 24.11 -6.87
N LEU A 254 -2.12 23.72 -7.19
CA LEU A 254 -3.13 23.33 -6.21
C LEU A 254 -3.31 21.81 -6.21
N ALA A 255 -3.56 21.25 -5.03
CA ALA A 255 -4.02 19.88 -4.90
C ALA A 255 -5.40 19.75 -5.55
N ARG A 256 -5.59 18.69 -6.35
CA ARG A 256 -6.88 18.41 -7.02
C ARG A 256 -7.79 17.47 -6.24
N ASN A 257 -7.22 16.71 -5.32
CA ASN A 257 -7.90 15.76 -4.47
C ASN A 257 -7.12 15.59 -3.15
N ARG A 258 -7.70 14.83 -2.23
CA ARG A 258 -7.12 14.53 -0.91
C ARG A 258 -5.73 13.89 -1.02
N GLU A 259 -5.52 12.96 -1.94
CA GLU A 259 -4.25 12.25 -2.08
C GLU A 259 -3.12 13.21 -2.50
N GLN A 260 -3.41 14.17 -3.40
CA GLN A 260 -2.46 15.24 -3.72
C GLN A 260 -2.28 16.23 -2.56
N ASN A 261 -3.33 16.49 -1.78
CA ASN A 261 -3.23 17.33 -0.58
C ASN A 261 -2.27 16.71 0.45
N PHE A 262 -2.40 15.41 0.70
CA PHE A 262 -1.48 14.64 1.55
C PHE A 262 -0.06 14.64 1.00
N ALA A 263 0.10 14.43 -0.31
CA ALA A 263 1.42 14.48 -0.94
C ALA A 263 2.10 15.83 -0.74
N LEU A 264 1.40 16.96 -0.93
CA LEU A 264 1.96 18.29 -0.71
C LEU A 264 2.27 18.55 0.78
N ASN A 265 1.39 18.12 1.69
CA ASN A 265 1.68 18.19 3.13
C ASN A 265 2.95 17.41 3.50
N ALA A 266 3.16 16.23 2.93
CA ALA A 266 4.36 15.44 3.18
C ALA A 266 5.60 16.08 2.57
N LEU A 267 5.52 16.54 1.31
CA LEU A 267 6.65 17.13 0.60
C LEU A 267 7.08 18.48 1.21
N MET A 268 6.14 19.29 1.69
CA MET A 268 6.40 20.61 2.27
C MET A 268 6.82 20.56 3.74
N ASP A 269 6.75 19.40 4.40
CA ASP A 269 7.15 19.26 5.79
C ASP A 269 8.68 19.09 5.92
N PRO A 270 9.38 20.03 6.57
CA PRO A 270 10.82 19.93 6.77
C PRO A 270 11.24 18.78 7.69
N GLU A 271 10.34 18.24 8.51
CA GLU A 271 10.64 17.15 9.44
C GLU A 271 10.58 15.76 8.77
N ILE A 272 10.17 15.69 7.50
CA ILE A 272 10.13 14.45 6.73
C ILE A 272 11.32 14.39 5.77
N ASP A 273 12.30 13.56 6.12
CA ASP A 273 13.55 13.43 5.33
C ASP A 273 13.35 12.71 3.98
N PHE A 274 12.36 11.83 3.89
CA PHE A 274 12.15 10.97 2.74
C PHE A 274 10.67 10.72 2.47
N VAL A 275 10.23 11.05 1.26
CA VAL A 275 8.84 10.88 0.80
C VAL A 275 8.83 9.97 -0.42
N THR A 276 8.03 8.91 -0.36
CA THR A 276 7.76 8.03 -1.51
C THR A 276 6.34 8.31 -2.00
N LEU A 277 6.20 8.67 -3.28
CA LEU A 277 4.91 8.88 -3.93
C LEU A 277 4.62 7.76 -4.91
N LEU A 278 3.55 7.01 -4.64
CA LEU A 278 3.02 5.98 -5.52
C LEU A 278 1.71 6.46 -6.14
N GLY A 279 1.42 5.98 -7.35
CA GLY A 279 0.18 6.31 -8.04
C GLY A 279 0.28 6.07 -9.54
N THR A 280 -0.87 5.99 -10.21
CA THR A 280 -0.95 5.74 -11.65
C THR A 280 -0.21 6.79 -12.48
N ALA A 281 0.12 6.46 -13.73
CA ALA A 281 0.74 7.42 -14.64
C ALA A 281 -0.16 8.66 -14.82
N GLY A 282 0.43 9.85 -14.86
CA GLY A 282 -0.31 11.10 -15.05
C GLY A 282 -0.90 11.73 -13.78
N THR A 283 -0.75 11.14 -12.59
CA THR A 283 -1.30 11.71 -11.33
C THR A 283 -0.54 12.91 -10.76
N GLY A 284 0.48 13.42 -11.46
CA GLY A 284 1.21 14.63 -11.06
C GLY A 284 2.32 14.44 -10.03
N LYS A 285 2.74 13.20 -9.71
CA LYS A 285 3.80 12.93 -8.70
C LYS A 285 5.06 13.79 -8.86
N THR A 286 5.64 13.78 -10.06
CA THR A 286 6.85 14.56 -10.37
C THR A 286 6.57 16.06 -10.36
N LEU A 287 5.40 16.49 -10.85
CA LEU A 287 4.99 17.89 -10.82
C LEU A 287 4.91 18.43 -9.38
N LEU A 288 4.25 17.68 -8.48
CA LEU A 288 4.12 18.06 -7.07
C LEU A 288 5.49 18.09 -6.37
N ALA A 289 6.34 17.10 -6.63
CA ALA A 289 7.70 17.06 -6.08
C ALA A 289 8.55 18.25 -6.54
N LEU A 290 8.44 18.63 -7.82
CA LEU A 290 9.13 19.81 -8.37
C LEU A 290 8.58 21.11 -7.80
N ALA A 291 7.25 21.25 -7.71
CA ALA A 291 6.61 22.43 -7.12
C ALA A 291 7.06 22.63 -5.66
N ALA A 292 7.02 21.58 -4.86
CA ALA A 292 7.47 21.60 -3.48
C ALA A 292 8.98 21.88 -3.36
N GLY A 293 9.79 21.27 -4.22
CA GLY A 293 11.23 21.51 -4.29
C GLY A 293 11.57 22.96 -4.64
N LEU A 294 10.84 23.56 -5.58
CA LEU A 294 11.00 24.97 -5.96
C LEU A 294 10.56 25.90 -4.85
N ALA A 295 9.40 25.68 -4.24
CA ALA A 295 8.96 26.46 -3.07
C ALA A 295 10.01 26.41 -1.95
N GLN A 296 10.59 25.24 -1.67
CA GLN A 296 11.59 25.10 -0.61
C GLN A 296 12.98 25.64 -0.98
N THR A 297 13.32 25.73 -2.27
CA THR A 297 14.62 26.23 -2.74
C THR A 297 14.60 27.73 -3.04
N MET A 298 13.49 28.24 -3.55
CA MET A 298 13.37 29.61 -4.06
C MET A 298 12.58 30.52 -3.11
N ASP A 299 11.44 30.08 -2.57
CA ASP A 299 10.65 30.90 -1.63
C ASP A 299 11.22 30.80 -0.21
N ALA A 300 11.28 29.58 0.33
CA ALA A 300 11.72 29.34 1.71
C ALA A 300 13.26 29.33 1.85
N GLN A 301 13.99 29.19 0.74
CA GLN A 301 15.46 29.12 0.69
C GLN A 301 16.09 28.11 1.66
N ARG A 302 15.37 27.03 2.02
CA ARG A 302 15.87 25.95 2.90
C ARG A 302 16.92 25.12 2.19
N TYR A 303 16.74 24.93 0.89
CA TYR A 303 17.66 24.19 0.03
C TYR A 303 18.33 25.12 -0.96
N ARG A 304 19.56 24.78 -1.35
CA ARG A 304 20.36 25.59 -2.29
C ARG A 304 20.06 25.24 -3.74
N GLU A 305 19.83 23.95 -3.99
CA GLU A 305 19.70 23.34 -5.31
C GLU A 305 18.74 22.15 -5.24
N ILE A 306 18.03 21.91 -6.34
CA ILE A 306 17.24 20.71 -6.57
C ILE A 306 18.12 19.77 -7.40
N ILE A 307 18.33 18.54 -6.92
CA ILE A 307 18.92 17.48 -7.73
C ILE A 307 17.78 16.61 -8.23
N MET A 308 17.69 16.46 -9.54
CA MET A 308 16.78 15.49 -10.14
C MET A 308 17.56 14.30 -10.67
N THR A 309 17.10 13.12 -10.32
CA THR A 309 17.67 11.86 -10.79
C THR A 309 16.63 11.03 -11.53
N ARG A 310 17.11 10.20 -12.44
CA ARG A 310 16.29 9.18 -13.08
C ARG A 310 17.12 7.91 -13.17
N ALA A 311 16.53 6.78 -12.77
CA ALA A 311 17.11 5.48 -13.04
C ALA A 311 17.16 5.28 -14.55
N THR A 312 18.36 5.27 -15.10
CA THR A 312 18.58 5.00 -16.52
C THR A 312 18.55 3.49 -16.70
N VAL A 313 17.38 2.94 -17.05
CA VAL A 313 17.32 1.59 -17.59
C VAL A 313 17.69 1.72 -19.06
N SER A 314 18.95 1.51 -19.39
CA SER A 314 19.38 1.48 -20.78
C SER A 314 18.79 0.24 -21.45
N VAL A 315 17.96 0.44 -22.47
CA VAL A 315 17.68 -0.61 -23.44
C VAL A 315 18.86 -0.60 -24.41
N GLY A 316 20.00 -1.19 -23.99
CA GLY A 316 21.28 -1.17 -24.72
C GLY A 316 22.50 -0.83 -23.86
N GLU A 317 23.65 -0.67 -24.52
CA GLU A 317 24.97 -0.43 -23.90
C GLU A 317 24.95 0.74 -22.89
N ASP A 318 25.67 0.55 -21.78
CA ASP A 318 25.80 1.52 -20.69
C ASP A 318 26.08 2.95 -21.22
N ILE A 319 25.42 3.94 -20.60
CA ILE A 319 25.57 5.40 -20.86
C ILE A 319 27.04 5.87 -20.90
N GLY A 320 27.95 5.08 -20.35
CA GLY A 320 29.40 5.27 -20.45
C GLY A 320 29.93 5.46 -21.88
N PHE A 321 29.30 4.94 -22.93
CA PHE A 321 29.86 4.93 -24.29
C PHE A 321 29.41 6.06 -25.24
N LEU A 322 28.36 6.82 -24.93
CA LEU A 322 27.96 7.96 -25.77
C LEU A 322 28.93 9.15 -25.58
N PRO A 323 29.39 9.85 -26.63
CA PRO A 323 30.15 11.09 -26.47
C PRO A 323 29.23 12.22 -25.99
N GLY A 324 29.69 13.08 -25.08
CA GLY A 324 28.93 14.22 -24.55
C GLY A 324 28.97 14.38 -23.03
N THR A 325 28.42 15.47 -22.52
CA THR A 325 28.27 15.75 -21.07
C THR A 325 27.21 14.83 -20.43
N GLU A 326 27.23 14.68 -19.10
CA GLU A 326 26.22 13.92 -18.35
C GLU A 326 24.79 14.40 -18.69
N GLU A 327 24.62 15.72 -18.81
CA GLU A 327 23.34 16.35 -19.12
C GLU A 327 22.85 16.00 -20.53
N GLU A 328 23.72 16.09 -21.55
CA GLU A 328 23.41 15.73 -22.95
C GLU A 328 22.99 14.26 -23.08
N LYS A 329 23.60 13.36 -22.30
CA LYS A 329 23.25 11.93 -22.27
C LYS A 329 21.89 11.67 -21.63
N MET A 330 21.49 12.53 -20.70
CA MET A 330 20.20 12.41 -20.00
C MET A 330 19.07 13.09 -20.78
N THR A 331 19.36 14.03 -21.70
CA THR A 331 18.39 14.83 -22.47
C THR A 331 17.17 14.05 -23.00
N PRO A 332 17.29 12.85 -23.62
CA PRO A 332 16.12 12.10 -24.11
C PRO A 332 15.11 11.76 -23.01
N TRP A 333 15.58 11.66 -21.76
CA TRP A 333 14.78 11.31 -20.59
C TRP A 333 14.24 12.55 -19.85
N MET A 334 14.60 13.76 -20.30
CA MET A 334 14.27 15.02 -19.63
C MET A 334 13.03 15.73 -20.18
N GLY A 335 12.44 15.26 -21.30
CA GLY A 335 11.25 15.90 -21.88
C GLY A 335 10.14 16.13 -20.86
N ALA A 336 9.82 15.10 -20.06
CA ALA A 336 8.82 15.21 -19.01
C ALA A 336 9.17 16.20 -17.89
N LEU A 337 10.46 16.46 -17.62
CA LEU A 337 10.86 17.53 -16.70
C LEU A 337 10.58 18.90 -17.32
N THR A 338 11.01 19.10 -18.57
CA THR A 338 10.79 20.36 -19.29
C THR A 338 9.31 20.71 -19.36
N ASP A 339 8.46 19.73 -19.66
CA ASP A 339 7.00 19.91 -19.68
C ASP A 339 6.45 20.35 -18.31
N ASN A 340 6.92 19.73 -17.21
CA ASN A 340 6.51 20.14 -15.87
C ASN A 340 7.00 21.56 -15.50
N LEU A 341 8.21 21.94 -15.91
CA LEU A 341 8.74 23.28 -15.68
C LEU A 341 7.98 24.34 -16.49
N GLU A 342 7.54 24.01 -17.71
CA GLU A 342 6.68 24.91 -18.48
C GLU A 342 5.35 25.16 -17.77
N VAL A 343 4.72 24.13 -17.21
CA VAL A 343 3.50 24.28 -16.39
C VAL A 343 3.74 25.18 -15.17
N LEU A 344 4.88 25.00 -14.48
CA LEU A 344 5.22 25.76 -13.28
C LEU A 344 5.59 27.23 -13.56
N THR A 345 6.03 27.54 -14.78
CA THR A 345 6.42 28.89 -15.20
C THR A 345 5.31 29.64 -15.92
N HIS A 346 4.29 28.93 -16.42
CA HIS A 346 3.17 29.54 -17.14
C HIS A 346 2.36 30.54 -16.32
N ASN A 347 2.35 30.36 -14.99
CA ASN A 347 1.55 31.18 -14.06
C ASN A 347 2.30 32.42 -13.52
N GLN A 348 3.54 32.68 -13.96
CA GLN A 348 4.27 33.89 -13.53
C GLN A 348 3.99 35.06 -14.47
N ASP A 349 3.36 36.11 -13.93
CA ASP A 349 3.04 37.36 -14.62
C ASP A 349 4.32 38.10 -15.05
N GLY A 350 4.79 37.81 -16.27
CA GLY A 350 6.09 38.31 -16.71
C GLY A 350 6.33 38.29 -18.22
N GLY A 351 5.33 38.45 -19.08
CA GLY A 351 5.53 38.55 -20.55
C GLY A 351 6.45 37.47 -21.13
N ALA A 352 7.11 37.72 -22.27
CA ALA A 352 8.12 36.78 -22.82
C ALA A 352 9.49 36.89 -22.11
N TRP A 353 9.84 38.08 -21.64
CA TRP A 353 11.16 38.37 -21.06
C TRP A 353 11.32 37.89 -19.61
N GLY A 354 10.28 38.05 -18.78
CA GLY A 354 10.25 37.50 -17.42
C GLY A 354 10.24 35.97 -17.43
N ARG A 355 9.55 35.33 -18.39
CA ARG A 355 9.61 33.88 -18.58
C ARG A 355 11.01 33.38 -18.92
N ALA A 356 11.76 34.08 -19.78
CA ALA A 356 13.14 33.72 -20.09
C ALA A 356 14.06 33.84 -18.87
N ALA A 357 13.95 34.93 -18.11
CA ALA A 357 14.72 35.11 -16.88
C ALA A 357 14.38 34.06 -15.81
N THR A 358 13.09 33.70 -15.65
CA THR A 358 12.66 32.63 -14.76
C THR A 358 13.22 31.27 -15.21
N ASN A 359 13.21 30.97 -16.52
CA ASN A 359 13.77 29.73 -17.04
C ASN A 359 15.27 29.61 -16.79
N ASP A 360 16.03 30.69 -16.99
CA ASP A 360 17.47 30.70 -16.71
C ASP A 360 17.74 30.51 -15.21
N LEU A 361 16.94 31.11 -14.34
CA LEU A 361 17.01 30.91 -12.89
C LEU A 361 16.69 29.47 -12.51
N LEU A 362 15.66 28.86 -13.09
CA LEU A 362 15.30 27.47 -12.84
C LEU A 362 16.41 26.50 -13.28
N ALA A 363 16.96 26.70 -14.48
CA ALA A 363 18.09 25.92 -14.99
C ALA A 363 19.35 26.06 -14.10
N SER A 364 19.53 27.22 -13.47
CA SER A 364 20.62 27.40 -12.51
C SER A 364 20.43 26.59 -11.22
N ARG A 365 19.18 26.42 -10.75
CA ARG A 365 18.82 25.77 -9.48
C ARG A 365 18.56 24.28 -9.57
N ILE A 366 18.15 23.79 -10.73
CA ILE A 366 17.87 22.36 -10.97
C ILE A 366 19.08 21.73 -11.63
N LYS A 367 19.65 20.69 -11.00
CA LYS A 367 20.78 19.92 -11.52
C LYS A 367 20.36 18.49 -11.78
N ILE A 368 20.48 18.09 -13.03
CA ILE A 368 20.24 16.71 -13.45
C ILE A 368 21.50 15.89 -13.18
N ARG A 369 21.35 14.79 -12.46
CA ARG A 369 22.44 13.87 -12.11
C ARG A 369 21.98 12.43 -12.24
N SER A 370 22.83 11.54 -12.72
CA SER A 370 22.59 10.11 -12.69
C SER A 370 23.06 9.51 -11.37
N MET A 371 22.32 8.52 -10.87
CA MET A 371 22.63 7.80 -9.63
C MET A 371 24.07 7.26 -9.59
N ASN A 372 24.58 6.81 -10.74
CA ASN A 372 25.93 6.24 -10.84
C ASN A 372 27.03 7.26 -10.53
N PHE A 373 26.80 8.55 -10.80
CA PHE A 373 27.73 9.64 -10.54
C PHE A 373 27.56 10.27 -9.14
N MET A 374 26.58 9.81 -8.36
CA MET A 374 26.33 10.29 -7.00
C MET A 374 27.12 9.52 -5.93
N ARG A 375 27.63 8.33 -6.26
CA ARG A 375 28.32 7.47 -5.31
C ARG A 375 29.55 8.18 -4.71
N GLY A 376 29.61 8.25 -3.38
CA GLY A 376 30.70 8.89 -2.64
C GLY A 376 30.60 10.42 -2.52
N ARG A 377 29.51 11.05 -2.99
CA ARG A 377 29.28 12.49 -2.83
C ARG A 377 28.38 12.79 -1.63
N THR A 378 28.63 13.91 -0.97
CA THR A 378 27.75 14.45 0.08
C THR A 378 26.84 15.52 -0.51
N PHE A 379 25.54 15.43 -0.22
CA PHE A 379 24.53 16.39 -0.67
C PHE A 379 24.07 17.24 0.52
N LEU A 380 24.77 18.35 0.77
CA LEU A 380 24.41 19.27 1.86
C LEU A 380 23.36 20.29 1.40
N SER A 381 22.25 20.40 2.14
CA SER A 381 21.17 21.34 1.87
C SER A 381 20.68 21.30 0.42
N ARG A 382 20.43 20.09 -0.10
CA ARG A 382 19.85 19.88 -1.44
C ARG A 382 18.56 19.10 -1.36
N TYR A 383 17.61 19.44 -2.22
CA TYR A 383 16.35 18.71 -2.38
C TYR A 383 16.51 17.67 -3.49
N LEU A 384 16.34 16.39 -3.18
CA LEU A 384 16.49 15.30 -4.15
C LEU A 384 15.11 14.85 -4.63
N ILE A 385 14.96 14.72 -5.95
CA ILE A 385 13.77 14.18 -6.63
C ILE A 385 14.16 12.97 -7.45
#